data_AF-A0AAE0N6N4-F1
#
_entry.id   AF-A0AAE0N6N4-F1
#
_cell.length_a   1.000
_cell.length_b   1.000
_cell.length_c   1.000
_cell.angle_alpha   90.00
_cell.angle_beta   90.00
_cell.angle_gamma   90.00
#
_symmetry.space_group_name_H-M   'P 1'
#
loop_
_entity.id
_entity.type
_entity.pdbx_description
1 polymer ?
#
loop_
_entity_poly.entity_id
_entity_poly.type
_entity_poly.pdbx_seq_one_letter_code
_entity_poly.pdbx_strand_id
1 'polypeptide(L)'
;MPDQTPSSAPALTAVYTSKGNNEPFSATQAFAPPADGSIESRTSYLRSVRSAVVGLQEQVNQELTARMEEDNKSNGNSSSGSLKTAKFAVDDVKEEENYGEEVQEEDEA
;
A
#
# COMPACT_ATOMS: atom_id res chain seq x y z
N MET A 1 -28.58 -7.46 -42.74
CA MET A 1 -27.57 -7.94 -41.79
C MET A 1 -27.29 -6.81 -40.83
N PRO A 2 -27.63 -6.86 -39.53
CA PRO A 2 -27.18 -5.85 -38.60
C PRO A 2 -25.69 -6.06 -38.31
N ASP A 3 -24.93 -4.99 -38.53
CA ASP A 3 -23.50 -4.85 -38.30
C ASP A 3 -23.23 -4.86 -36.79
N GLN A 4 -22.42 -5.81 -36.31
CA GLN A 4 -21.99 -5.86 -34.91
C GLN A 4 -20.84 -4.87 -34.74
N THR A 5 -21.11 -3.75 -34.08
CA THR A 5 -20.07 -2.83 -33.62
C THR A 5 -19.10 -3.57 -32.67
N PRO A 6 -17.79 -3.26 -32.68
CA PRO A 6 -16.87 -3.85 -31.73
C PRO A 6 -17.28 -3.38 -30.32
N SER A 7 -17.81 -4.31 -29.52
CA SER A 7 -18.14 -4.06 -28.13
C SER A 7 -16.83 -3.75 -27.38
N SER A 8 -16.62 -2.46 -27.05
CA SER A 8 -15.52 -2.05 -26.18
C SER A 8 -15.58 -2.87 -24.89
N ALA A 9 -14.48 -3.51 -24.53
CA ALA A 9 -14.43 -4.30 -23.30
C ALA A 9 -14.80 -3.43 -22.09
N PRO A 10 -15.63 -3.94 -21.16
CA PRO A 10 -15.95 -3.22 -19.94
C PRO A 10 -14.70 -3.06 -19.06
N ALA A 11 -14.64 -1.95 -18.32
CA ALA A 11 -13.52 -1.64 -17.44
C ALA A 11 -14.00 -0.97 -16.15
N LEU A 12 -13.26 -1.22 -15.08
CA LEU A 12 -13.38 -0.52 -13.80
C LEU A 12 -12.26 0.52 -13.73
N THR A 13 -12.62 1.76 -13.42
CA THR A 13 -11.67 2.87 -13.34
C THR A 13 -11.79 3.55 -11.99
N ALA A 14 -10.65 3.77 -11.34
CA ALA A 14 -10.51 4.62 -10.16
C ALA A 14 -9.65 5.83 -10.52
N VAL A 15 -10.04 7.00 -10.04
CA VAL A 15 -9.28 8.25 -10.21
C VAL A 15 -9.10 8.85 -8.83
N TYR A 16 -7.84 9.10 -8.47
CA TYR A 16 -7.45 9.74 -7.23
C TYR A 16 -7.00 11.17 -7.50
N THR A 17 -7.51 12.09 -6.69
CA THR A 17 -7.09 13.49 -6.67
C THR A 17 -6.87 13.91 -5.21
N SER A 18 -5.84 14.71 -4.97
CA SER A 18 -5.51 15.23 -3.64
C SER A 18 -5.46 16.76 -3.66
N LYS A 19 -5.70 17.38 -2.50
CA LYS A 19 -5.52 18.83 -2.31
C LYS A 19 -4.07 19.19 -1.94
N GLY A 20 -3.21 18.21 -1.69
CA GLY A 20 -1.80 18.40 -1.36
C GLY A 20 -0.88 18.28 -2.57
N ASN A 21 0.42 18.08 -2.32
CA ASN A 21 1.47 17.94 -3.34
C ASN A 21 1.50 16.58 -4.07
N ASN A 22 0.48 15.75 -3.86
CA ASN A 22 0.40 14.41 -4.43
C ASN A 22 -0.19 14.48 -5.85
N GLU A 23 0.58 14.08 -6.86
CA GLU A 23 0.13 14.04 -8.26
C GLU A 23 -1.09 13.12 -8.43
N PRO A 24 -2.13 13.49 -9.20
CA PRO A 24 -3.27 12.62 -9.41
C PRO A 24 -2.84 11.31 -10.09
N PHE A 25 -3.54 10.21 -9.80
CA PHE A 25 -3.34 8.95 -10.51
C PHE A 25 -4.67 8.32 -10.90
N SER A 26 -4.62 7.48 -11.93
CA SER A 26 -5.75 6.66 -12.35
C SER A 26 -5.32 5.21 -12.47
N ALA A 27 -6.20 4.32 -12.07
CA ALA A 27 -6.03 2.89 -12.20
C ALA A 27 -7.23 2.34 -12.97
N THR A 28 -6.97 1.50 -13.97
CA THR A 28 -8.02 0.93 -14.82
C THR A 28 -7.80 -0.56 -15.00
N GLN A 29 -8.84 -1.34 -14.76
CA GLN A 29 -8.83 -2.78 -14.93
C GLN A 29 -9.94 -3.21 -15.90
N ALA A 30 -9.54 -3.69 -17.07
CA ALA A 30 -10.45 -4.24 -18.07
C ALA A 30 -10.78 -5.71 -17.77
N PHE A 31 -11.97 -6.14 -18.18
CA PHE A 31 -12.39 -7.54 -18.11
C PHE A 31 -13.27 -7.89 -19.31
N ALA A 32 -13.34 -9.18 -19.63
CA ALA A 32 -14.12 -9.64 -20.77
C ALA A 32 -15.62 -9.48 -20.49
N PRO A 33 -16.43 -9.07 -21.48
CA PRO A 33 -17.89 -9.12 -21.36
C PRO A 33 -18.40 -10.57 -21.32
N PRO A 34 -19.66 -10.80 -20.91
CA PRO A 34 -20.27 -12.12 -21.01
C PRO A 34 -20.29 -12.57 -22.48
N ALA A 35 -19.87 -13.81 -22.76
CA ALA A 35 -19.88 -14.36 -24.12
C ALA A 35 -21.30 -14.54 -24.66
N ASP A 36 -22.21 -14.92 -23.77
CA ASP A 36 -23.64 -15.09 -24.06
C ASP A 36 -24.51 -14.84 -22.80
N GLY A 37 -25.81 -15.08 -22.94
CA GLY A 37 -26.80 -14.94 -21.87
C GLY A 37 -26.90 -16.10 -20.89
N SER A 38 -26.07 -17.15 -21.02
CA SER A 38 -26.09 -18.35 -20.16
C SER A 38 -25.73 -18.04 -18.71
N ILE A 39 -26.11 -18.95 -17.80
CA ILE A 39 -25.78 -18.80 -16.38
C ILE A 39 -24.27 -18.96 -16.17
N GLU A 40 -23.63 -19.83 -16.94
CA GLU A 40 -22.20 -20.09 -16.92
C GLU A 40 -21.41 -18.86 -17.36
N SER A 41 -21.79 -18.23 -18.48
CA SER A 41 -21.20 -16.99 -18.97
C SER A 41 -21.36 -15.85 -17.97
N ARG A 42 -22.55 -15.68 -17.38
CA ARG A 42 -22.79 -14.69 -16.32
C ARG A 42 -21.93 -14.94 -15.08
N THR A 43 -21.80 -16.21 -14.67
CA THR A 43 -21.00 -16.58 -13.50
C THR A 43 -19.51 -16.30 -13.75
N SER A 44 -19.00 -16.65 -14.93
CA SER A 44 -17.63 -16.35 -15.36
C SER A 44 -17.39 -14.83 -15.40
N TYR A 45 -18.31 -14.08 -16.00
CA TYR A 45 -18.26 -12.61 -16.04
C TYR A 45 -18.18 -12.00 -14.64
N LEU A 46 -19.05 -12.42 -13.71
CA LEU A 46 -19.03 -11.92 -12.33
C LEU A 46 -17.74 -12.28 -11.58
N ARG A 47 -17.14 -13.44 -11.86
CA ARG A 47 -15.82 -13.81 -11.33
C ARG A 47 -14.74 -12.86 -11.86
N SER A 48 -14.75 -12.58 -13.16
CA SER A 48 -13.82 -11.63 -13.79
C SER A 48 -13.97 -10.22 -13.21
N VAL A 49 -15.21 -9.75 -13.03
CA VAL A 49 -15.49 -8.45 -12.38
C VAL A 49 -14.94 -8.42 -10.96
N ARG A 50 -15.18 -9.45 -10.15
CA ARG A 50 -14.65 -9.53 -8.78
C ARG A 50 -13.13 -9.53 -8.76
N SER A 51 -12.50 -10.30 -9.64
CA SER A 51 -11.04 -10.31 -9.77
C SER A 51 -10.50 -8.94 -10.17
N ALA A 52 -11.20 -8.24 -11.07
CA ALA A 52 -10.82 -6.90 -11.49
C ALA A 52 -10.94 -5.88 -10.35
N VAL A 53 -11.96 -6.02 -9.49
CA VAL A 53 -12.10 -5.20 -8.27
C VAL A 53 -10.95 -5.44 -7.30
N VAL A 54 -10.58 -6.70 -7.04
CA VAL A 54 -9.47 -7.02 -6.12
C VAL A 54 -8.16 -6.45 -6.67
N GLY A 55 -7.87 -6.65 -7.96
CA GLY A 55 -6.66 -6.09 -8.58
C GLY A 55 -6.62 -4.56 -8.55
N LEU A 56 -7.76 -3.90 -8.79
CA LEU A 56 -7.84 -2.44 -8.70
C LEU A 56 -7.63 -1.94 -7.26
N GLN A 57 -8.16 -2.67 -6.26
CA GLN A 57 -7.95 -2.36 -4.86
C GLN A 57 -6.48 -2.49 -4.46
N GLU A 58 -5.80 -3.56 -4.90
CA GLU A 58 -4.38 -3.77 -4.66
C GLU A 58 -3.54 -2.63 -5.24
N GLN A 59 -3.80 -2.24 -6.50
CA GLN A 59 -3.11 -1.12 -7.15
C GLN A 59 -3.30 0.20 -6.38
N VAL A 60 -4.54 0.52 -6.01
CA VAL A 60 -4.83 1.74 -5.24
C VAL A 60 -4.15 1.71 -3.87
N ASN A 61 -4.18 0.58 -3.16
CA ASN A 61 -3.54 0.45 -1.87
C ASN A 61 -2.02 0.59 -1.97
N GLN A 62 -1.40 0.00 -3.00
CA GLN A 62 0.03 0.12 -3.23
C GLN A 62 0.44 1.57 -3.50
N GLU A 63 -0.28 2.27 -4.38
CA GLU A 63 -0.04 3.68 -4.70
C GLU A 63 -0.18 4.58 -3.47
N LEU A 64 -1.28 4.43 -2.72
CA LEU A 64 -1.50 5.23 -1.51
C LEU A 64 -0.46 4.95 -0.42
N THR A 65 -0.03 3.69 -0.29
CA THR A 65 1.03 3.32 0.67
C THR A 65 2.37 3.94 0.27
N ALA A 66 2.75 3.86 -1.00
CA ALA A 66 3.99 4.47 -1.50
C ALA A 66 4.01 5.99 -1.26
N ARG A 67 2.88 6.66 -1.49
CA ARG A 67 2.73 8.11 -1.26
C ARG A 67 2.79 8.47 0.22
N MET A 68 2.19 7.66 1.09
CA MET A 68 2.33 7.84 2.54
C MET A 68 3.80 7.72 2.97
N GLU A 69 4.56 6.78 2.43
CA GLU A 69 5.99 6.65 2.72
C GLU A 69 6.81 7.85 2.22
N GLU A 70 6.48 8.36 1.03
CA GLU A 70 7.11 9.56 0.46
C GLU A 70 6.81 10.82 1.28
N ASP A 71 5.56 11.00 1.68
CA ASP A 71 5.13 12.10 2.55
C ASP A 71 5.83 12.01 3.93
N ASN A 72 6.00 10.80 4.46
CA ASN A 72 6.67 10.56 5.74
C ASN A 72 8.18 10.91 5.69
N LYS A 73 8.85 10.57 4.58
CA LYS A 73 10.25 10.94 4.32
C LYS A 73 10.40 12.45 4.15
N SER A 74 9.50 13.07 3.38
CA SER A 74 9.56 14.50 3.05
C SER A 74 9.26 15.41 4.25
N ASN A 75 8.35 14.99 5.13
CA ASN A 75 7.98 15.76 6.33
C ASN A 75 8.91 15.50 7.53
N GLY A 76 10.03 14.79 7.35
CA GLY A 76 11.02 14.51 8.41
C GLY A 76 10.47 13.67 9.58
N ASN A 77 9.23 13.20 9.49
CA ASN A 77 8.54 12.54 10.58
C ASN A 77 8.74 11.04 10.40
N SER A 78 9.92 10.52 10.72
CA SER A 78 10.21 9.08 10.77
C SER A 78 9.37 8.38 11.86
N SER A 79 8.07 8.23 11.62
CA SER A 79 7.10 7.99 12.69
C SER A 79 5.85 7.24 12.21
N SER A 80 6.03 6.02 11.72
CA SER A 80 5.12 4.88 11.93
C SER A 80 5.69 3.69 11.13
N GLY A 81 6.41 2.71 11.69
CA GLY A 81 6.44 2.22 13.06
C GLY A 81 7.83 2.05 13.65
N SER A 82 8.56 3.15 13.83
CA SER A 82 9.76 3.19 14.68
C SER A 82 9.76 4.41 15.61
N LEU A 83 8.55 4.79 16.07
CA LEU A 83 8.28 5.95 16.92
C LEU A 83 8.98 5.92 18.30
N LYS A 84 9.76 4.89 18.61
CA LYS A 84 10.52 4.76 19.86
C LYS A 84 11.86 4.05 19.69
N THR A 85 12.48 4.05 18.51
CA THR A 85 13.82 3.40 18.38
C THR A 85 14.92 4.38 18.05
N ALA A 86 14.69 5.57 17.50
CA ALA A 86 15.81 6.49 17.23
C ALA A 86 16.36 7.18 18.50
N LYS A 87 15.52 7.46 19.50
CA LYS A 87 15.96 8.02 20.78
C LYS A 87 16.39 6.96 21.78
N PHE A 88 15.86 5.74 21.68
CA PHE A 88 16.28 4.59 22.48
C PHE A 88 17.51 3.88 21.90
N ALA A 89 17.72 3.82 20.58
CA ALA A 89 18.93 3.21 20.01
C ALA A 89 20.19 4.05 20.24
N VAL A 90 20.05 5.37 20.42
CA VAL A 90 21.18 6.22 20.86
C VAL A 90 21.41 6.11 22.38
N ASP A 91 20.39 5.69 23.14
CA ASP A 91 20.47 5.46 24.58
C ASP A 91 21.04 4.07 24.88
N ASP A 92 20.55 3.01 24.23
CA ASP A 92 21.00 1.61 24.37
C ASP A 92 22.48 1.45 23.98
N VAL A 93 22.95 2.06 22.88
CA VAL A 93 24.38 2.01 22.50
C VAL A 93 25.26 2.69 23.55
N LYS A 94 24.73 3.72 24.21
CA LYS A 94 25.44 4.46 25.24
C LYS A 94 25.39 3.77 26.61
N GLU A 95 24.33 3.01 26.90
CA GLU A 95 24.22 2.16 28.08
C GLU A 95 25.03 0.85 27.96
N GLU A 96 25.17 0.28 26.76
CA GLU A 96 26.02 -0.90 26.51
C GLU A 96 27.52 -0.61 26.66
N GLU A 97 27.99 0.59 26.28
CA GLU A 97 29.40 1.01 26.46
C GLU A 97 29.80 1.19 27.93
N ASN A 98 28.83 1.36 28.83
CA ASN A 98 29.06 1.50 30.27
C ASN A 98 28.87 0.19 31.06
N TYR A 99 28.50 -0.90 30.39
CA TYR A 99 28.20 -2.20 31.03
C TYR A 99 29.44 -3.09 31.24
N GLY A 100 30.64 -2.57 30.94
CA GLY A 100 31.91 -3.31 30.99
C GLY A 100 32.90 -2.85 32.05
N GLU A 101 32.58 -1.83 32.84
CA GLU A 101 33.39 -1.40 33.99
C GLU A 101 32.58 -1.64 35.25
N GLU A 102 32.66 -2.88 35.76
CA GLU A 102 32.11 -3.18 37.07
C GLU A 102 32.89 -2.34 38.09
N VAL A 103 32.30 -1.23 38.54
CA VAL A 103 32.70 -0.58 39.78
C VAL A 103 32.38 -1.59 40.87
N GLN A 104 33.33 -2.52 41.10
CA GLN A 104 33.48 -3.20 42.37
C GLN A 104 33.67 -2.08 43.40
N GLU A 105 32.57 -1.60 43.95
CA GLU A 105 32.59 -1.03 45.28
C GLU A 105 33.08 -2.18 46.18
N GLU A 106 34.38 -2.16 46.47
CA GLU A 106 34.96 -2.96 47.54
C GLU A 106 34.13 -2.68 48.80
N ASP A 107 33.39 -3.68 49.25
CA ASP A 107 32.73 -3.68 50.56
C ASP A 107 33.77 -3.29 51.63
N GLU A 108 33.63 -2.11 52.21
CA GLU A 108 34.30 -1.74 53.45
C GLU A 108 33.78 -2.65 54.58
N ALA A 109 34.65 -3.56 55.06
CA ALA A 109 34.54 -4.20 56.38
C ALA A 109 35.93 -4.47 56.98
#